data_AF-A0A496PDH2-F1
#
_entry.id   AF-A0A496PDH2-F1
#
_cell.length_a   1.000
_cell.length_b   1.000
_cell.length_c   1.000
_cell.angle_alpha   90.00
_cell.angle_beta   90.00
_cell.angle_gamma   90.00
#
_symmetry.space_group_name_H-M   'P 1'
#
loop_
_entity.id
_entity.type
_entity.pdbx_description
1 polymer ?
#
loop_
_entity_poly.entity_id
_entity_poly.type
_entity_poly.pdbx_seq_one_letter_code
_entity_poly.pdbx_strand_id
1 'polypeptide(L)'
;EFAQSWINAEGTPKQEELTKQLVSVAEQNIALIDETIGFAGSELATQILGEEGAANLLQHAKEIKAEGAEFCDCPGCTAAKHIIDLKAEIE
;
A
#
# COMPACT_ATOMS: atom_id res chain seq x y z
N GLU A 1 -7.69 0.82 11.42
CA GLU A 1 -7.77 0.52 12.88
C GLU A 1 -6.47 -0.07 13.44
N PHE A 2 -5.85 -1.04 12.77
CA PHE A 2 -4.60 -1.65 13.24
C PHE A 2 -3.44 -0.64 13.40
N ALA A 3 -3.15 0.16 12.36
CA ALA A 3 -2.06 1.14 12.40
C ALA A 3 -2.18 2.12 13.58
N GLN A 4 -3.40 2.60 13.88
CA GLN A 4 -3.63 3.46 15.04
C GLN A 4 -3.39 2.71 16.37
N SER A 5 -3.72 1.43 16.44
CA SER A 5 -3.45 0.62 17.63
C SER A 5 -1.94 0.42 17.86
N TRP A 6 -1.16 0.29 16.79
CA TRP A 6 0.31 0.24 16.86
C TRP A 6 0.88 1.59 17.33
N ILE A 7 0.42 2.71 16.77
CA ILE A 7 0.84 4.07 17.19
C ILE A 7 0.52 4.29 18.68
N ASN A 8 -0.69 3.92 19.11
CA ASN A 8 -1.10 4.10 20.50
C ASN A 8 -0.32 3.20 21.50
N ALA A 9 0.35 2.16 21.00
CA ALA A 9 1.17 1.28 21.82
C ALA A 9 2.62 1.77 21.95
N GLU A 10 2.98 2.91 21.34
CA GLU A 10 4.34 3.44 21.33
C GLU A 10 4.97 3.51 22.74
N GLY A 11 6.16 2.93 22.88
CA GLY A 11 6.89 2.87 24.15
C GLY A 11 6.34 1.85 25.15
N THR A 12 5.37 1.01 24.76
CA THR A 12 4.84 -0.08 25.60
C THR A 12 5.29 -1.44 25.07
N PRO A 13 5.32 -2.51 25.91
CA PRO A 13 5.61 -3.87 25.46
C PRO A 13 4.69 -4.36 24.33
N LYS A 14 3.46 -3.83 24.27
CA LYS A 14 2.48 -4.18 23.23
C LYS A 14 2.91 -3.74 21.83
N GLN A 15 3.79 -2.73 21.71
CA GLN A 15 4.27 -2.28 20.41
C GLN A 15 5.06 -3.37 19.70
N GLU A 16 5.88 -4.15 20.42
CA GLU A 16 6.66 -5.24 19.84
C GLU A 16 5.74 -6.34 19.28
N GLU A 17 4.71 -6.73 20.04
CA GLU A 17 3.71 -7.73 19.61
C GLU A 17 2.94 -7.28 18.37
N LEU A 18 2.60 -6.00 18.27
CA LEU A 18 1.93 -5.43 17.11
C LEU A 18 2.88 -5.24 15.93
N THR A 19 4.17 -4.99 16.17
CA THR A 19 5.19 -4.86 15.10
C THR A 19 5.32 -6.16 14.32
N LYS A 20 5.29 -7.32 15.01
CA LYS A 20 5.30 -8.64 14.35
C LYS A 20 4.11 -8.87 13.42
N GLN A 21 2.96 -8.25 13.72
CA GLN A 21 1.77 -8.32 12.89
C GLN A 21 1.78 -7.33 11.71
N LEU A 22 2.63 -6.29 11.74
CA LEU A 22 2.70 -5.29 10.67
C LEU A 22 3.06 -5.92 9.33
N VAL A 23 3.91 -6.95 9.30
CA VAL A 23 4.29 -7.66 8.06
C VAL A 23 3.04 -8.22 7.38
N SER A 24 2.24 -9.01 8.11
CA SER A 24 1.01 -9.59 7.54
C SER A 24 0.00 -8.52 7.13
N VAL A 25 -0.10 -7.42 7.89
CA VAL A 25 -1.00 -6.30 7.52
C VAL A 25 -0.50 -5.61 6.25
N ALA A 26 0.80 -5.40 6.11
CA ALA A 26 1.41 -4.80 4.93
C ALA A 26 1.23 -5.68 3.68
N GLU A 27 1.50 -6.99 3.78
CA GLU A 27 1.32 -7.96 2.69
C GLU A 27 -0.12 -7.99 2.16
N GLN A 28 -1.12 -7.80 3.04
CA GLN A 28 -2.53 -7.80 2.67
C GLN A 28 -3.04 -6.46 2.09
N ASN A 29 -2.29 -5.38 2.28
CA ASN A 29 -2.74 -4.02 1.92
C ASN A 29 -1.86 -3.34 0.86
N ILE A 30 -0.73 -3.94 0.48
CA ILE A 30 0.06 -3.45 -0.65
C ILE A 30 -0.68 -3.74 -1.97
N ALA A 31 -0.86 -2.71 -2.79
CA ALA A 31 -1.57 -2.83 -4.05
C ALA A 31 -0.61 -3.27 -5.17
N LEU A 32 -0.94 -4.36 -5.87
CA LEU A 32 -0.24 -4.76 -7.08
C LEU A 32 -0.44 -3.72 -8.18
N ILE A 33 0.58 -3.52 -9.02
CA ILE A 33 0.50 -2.50 -10.08
C ILE A 33 -0.61 -2.84 -11.09
N ASP A 34 -0.82 -4.13 -11.38
CA ASP A 34 -1.81 -4.59 -12.35
C ASP A 34 -3.24 -4.40 -11.86
N GLU A 35 -3.47 -4.65 -10.58
CA GLU A 35 -4.74 -4.39 -9.91
C GLU A 35 -5.02 -2.89 -9.85
N THR A 36 -3.98 -2.08 -9.60
CA THR A 36 -4.07 -0.61 -9.59
C THR A 36 -4.48 -0.07 -10.96
N ILE A 37 -3.87 -0.57 -12.05
CA ILE A 37 -4.24 -0.23 -13.42
C ILE A 37 -5.69 -0.66 -13.72
N GLY A 38 -6.07 -1.87 -13.31
CA GLY A 38 -7.43 -2.37 -13.47
C GLY A 38 -8.48 -1.51 -12.76
N PHE A 39 -8.20 -1.11 -11.52
CA PHE A 39 -9.03 -0.18 -10.77
C PHE A 39 -9.10 1.19 -11.44
N ALA A 40 -7.96 1.80 -11.77
CA ALA A 40 -7.90 3.16 -12.31
C ALA A 40 -8.62 3.30 -13.67
N GLY A 41 -8.69 2.23 -14.46
CA GLY A 41 -9.45 2.18 -15.71
C GLY A 41 -10.95 1.87 -15.55
N SER A 42 -11.45 1.68 -14.34
CA SER A 42 -12.83 1.27 -14.07
C SER A 42 -13.78 2.46 -13.89
N GLU A 43 -15.08 2.21 -14.10
CA GLU A 43 -16.14 3.18 -13.78
C GLU A 43 -16.13 3.56 -12.29
N LEU A 44 -15.76 2.62 -11.41
CA LEU A 44 -15.68 2.86 -9.97
C LEU A 44 -14.60 3.89 -9.63
N ALA A 45 -13.43 3.83 -10.28
CA ALA A 45 -12.39 4.85 -10.08
C ALA A 45 -12.88 6.22 -10.50
N THR A 46 -13.61 6.34 -11.62
CA THR A 46 -14.23 7.61 -12.04
C THR A 46 -15.23 8.14 -11.01
N GLN A 47 -16.02 7.26 -10.39
CA GLN A 47 -16.97 7.66 -9.34
C GLN A 47 -16.29 8.16 -8.06
N ILE A 48 -15.17 7.54 -7.69
CA ILE A 48 -14.44 7.85 -6.44
C ILE A 48 -13.51 9.06 -6.61
N LEU A 49 -12.79 9.11 -7.73
CA LEU A 49 -11.69 10.05 -7.97
C LEU A 49 -12.05 11.17 -8.95
N GLY A 50 -13.19 11.07 -9.64
CA GLY A 50 -13.53 11.88 -10.80
C GLY A 50 -12.80 11.41 -12.07
N GLU A 51 -13.24 11.91 -13.23
CA GLU A 51 -12.66 11.55 -14.54
C GLU A 51 -11.16 11.87 -14.62
N GLU A 52 -10.77 13.08 -14.22
CA GLU A 52 -9.38 13.51 -14.25
C GLU A 52 -8.50 12.70 -13.28
N GLY A 53 -9.00 12.45 -12.06
CA GLY A 53 -8.28 11.67 -11.06
C GLY A 53 -8.04 10.22 -11.51
N ALA A 54 -9.06 9.58 -12.06
CA ALA A 54 -8.96 8.23 -12.61
C ALA A 54 -8.00 8.16 -13.80
N ALA A 55 -8.08 9.12 -14.74
CA ALA A 55 -7.19 9.19 -15.90
C ALA A 55 -5.72 9.41 -15.50
N ASN A 56 -5.46 10.32 -14.56
CA ASN A 56 -4.11 10.59 -14.06
C ASN A 56 -3.53 9.38 -13.33
N LEU A 57 -4.31 8.72 -12.47
CA LEU A 57 -3.88 7.49 -11.80
C LEU A 57 -3.57 6.38 -12.81
N LEU A 58 -4.41 6.21 -13.83
CA LEU A 58 -4.23 5.19 -14.85
C LEU A 58 -2.96 5.43 -15.67
N GLN A 59 -2.69 6.69 -16.04
CA GLN A 59 -1.50 7.07 -16.77
C GLN A 59 -0.25 6.79 -15.93
N HIS A 60 -0.21 7.29 -14.69
CA HIS A 60 0.89 7.09 -13.75
C HIS A 60 1.18 5.61 -13.49
N ALA A 61 0.14 4.81 -13.20
CA ALA A 61 0.29 3.39 -12.92
C ALA A 61 0.87 2.62 -14.13
N LYS A 62 0.52 3.01 -15.36
CA LYS A 62 1.11 2.43 -16.58
C LYS A 62 2.57 2.84 -16.78
N GLU A 63 2.92 4.08 -16.47
CA GLU A 63 4.29 4.59 -16.58
C GLU A 63 5.23 3.82 -15.64
N ILE A 64 4.91 3.74 -14.35
CA ILE A 64 5.77 3.03 -13.39
C ILE A 64 5.80 1.52 -13.65
N LYS A 65 4.72 0.93 -14.18
CA LYS A 65 4.73 -0.47 -14.64
C LYS A 65 5.74 -0.67 -15.78
N ALA A 66 5.81 0.28 -16.73
CA ALA A 66 6.77 0.22 -17.83
C ALA A 66 8.22 0.31 -17.34
N GLU A 67 8.44 0.95 -16.17
CA GLU A 67 9.73 1.01 -15.48
C GLU A 67 10.02 -0.24 -14.62
N GLY A 68 9.09 -1.19 -14.54
CA GLY A 68 9.25 -2.46 -13.84
C GLY A 68 8.72 -2.49 -12.42
N ALA A 69 7.88 -1.52 -12.01
CA ALA A 69 7.22 -1.57 -10.72
C ALA A 69 6.30 -2.80 -10.60
N GLU A 70 6.38 -3.52 -9.48
CA GLU A 70 5.46 -4.61 -9.14
C GLU A 70 4.24 -4.13 -8.34
N PHE A 71 4.40 -3.02 -7.62
CA PHE A 71 3.42 -2.45 -6.70
C PHE A 71 3.16 -0.98 -7.02
N CYS A 72 2.01 -0.47 -6.58
CA CYS A 72 1.74 0.97 -6.57
C CYS A 72 2.79 1.71 -5.71
N ASP A 73 3.13 2.95 -6.08
CA ASP A 73 4.14 3.77 -5.43
C ASP A 73 3.55 4.83 -4.49
N CYS A 74 2.23 4.81 -4.26
CA CYS A 74 1.60 5.73 -3.32
C CYS A 74 2.22 5.60 -1.91
N PRO A 75 2.12 6.64 -1.05
CA PRO A 75 2.76 6.61 0.26
C PRO A 75 2.39 5.37 1.11
N GLY A 76 1.16 4.88 0.99
CA GLY A 76 0.70 3.68 1.68
C GLY A 76 1.39 2.40 1.19
N CYS A 77 1.51 2.22 -0.13
CA CYS A 77 2.16 1.04 -0.70
C CYS A 77 3.68 1.08 -0.52
N THR A 78 4.30 2.27 -0.60
CA THR A 78 5.71 2.46 -0.27
C THR A 78 6.00 2.09 1.19
N ALA A 79 5.15 2.52 2.13
CA ALA A 79 5.28 2.16 3.54
C ALA A 79 5.06 0.65 3.77
N ALA A 80 4.04 0.05 3.13
CA ALA A 80 3.80 -1.38 3.21
C ALA A 80 4.99 -2.18 2.67
N LYS A 81 5.53 -1.80 1.51
CA LYS A 81 6.73 -2.41 0.94
C LYS A 81 7.91 -2.34 1.89
N HIS A 82 8.14 -1.17 2.50
CA HIS A 82 9.24 -1.02 3.45
C HIS A 82 9.12 -1.97 4.65
N ILE A 83 7.90 -2.15 5.18
CA ILE A 83 7.64 -3.12 6.26
C ILE A 83 7.92 -4.55 5.80
N ILE A 84 7.48 -4.92 4.58
CA ILE A 84 7.71 -6.25 3.99
C ILE A 84 9.21 -6.51 3.79
N ASP A 85 9.96 -5.51 3.31
CA ASP A 85 11.41 -5.63 3.11
C ASP A 85 12.17 -5.84 4.44
N LEU A 86 11.61 -5.36 5.55
CA LEU A 86 12.13 -5.56 6.91
C LEU A 86 11.65 -6.86 7.57
N LYS A 87 10.91 -7.73 6.87
CA LYS A 87 10.32 -8.96 7.43
C LYS A 87 11.33 -9.81 8.19
N ALA A 88 12.53 -10.02 7.64
CA ALA A 88 13.57 -10.82 8.27
C ALA A 88 14.14 -10.20 9.57
N GLU A 89 13.93 -8.90 9.80
CA GLU A 89 14.32 -8.20 11.03
C GLU A 89 13.17 -8.16 12.06
N ILE A 90 11.92 -8.33 11.59
CA ILE A 90 10.70 -8.27 12.40
C ILE A 90 10.30 -9.68 12.92
N GLU A 91 10.52 -10.73 12.12
CA GLU A 91 10.26 -12.14 12.46
C GLU A 91 11.36 -12.77 13.33
#